data_AF-A0A429T4D3-F1
#
_entry.id   AF-A0A429T4D3-F1
#
_cell.length_a   1.000
_cell.length_b   1.000
_cell.length_c   1.000
_cell.angle_alpha   90.00
_cell.angle_beta   90.00
_cell.angle_gamma   90.00
#
_symmetry.space_group_name_H-M   'P 1'
#
loop_
_entity.id
_entity.type
_entity.pdbx_description
1 polymer ?
#
loop_
_entity_poly.entity_id
_entity_poly.type
_entity_poly.pdbx_seq_one_letter_code
_entity_poly.pdbx_strand_id
1 'polypeptide(L)'
;MSPVSHATSEPRGPGRWTIRFEMHLPYGYEALWPALTTAEGLLGWLAAADVLERRLGGAVTLRWPNTGTTVSGQVTAWDTERVAEYTVSEHGRIRFHLEAVGTDSTVVRFLNERGGSEEERLDCLAGWHDHFERLESFMAGHPTDWAAWTDARWAELRASYASFSRT
;
A
#
# COMPACT_ATOMS: atom_id res chain seq x y z
N MET A 1 -6.11 -0.73 19.44
CA MET A 1 -6.24 0.40 18.50
C MET A 1 -5.50 0.00 17.25
N SER A 2 -6.15 0.01 16.08
CA SER A 2 -5.47 -0.32 14.82
C SER A 2 -4.39 0.75 14.55
N PRO A 3 -3.12 0.39 14.30
CA PRO A 3 -2.03 1.33 14.00
C PRO A 3 -2.22 2.13 12.71
N VAL A 4 -3.10 1.69 11.81
CA VAL A 4 -3.53 2.44 10.62
C VAL A 4 -4.30 3.68 11.05
N SER A 5 -3.59 4.79 11.24
CA SER A 5 -4.07 5.85 12.10
C SER A 5 -5.07 6.77 11.40
N HIS A 6 -4.91 7.15 10.13
CA HIS A 6 -5.92 7.98 9.45
C HIS A 6 -5.83 7.81 7.93
N ALA A 7 -6.93 7.36 7.31
CA ALA A 7 -7.07 7.37 5.85
C ALA A 7 -7.80 8.64 5.42
N THR A 8 -7.27 9.34 4.42
CA THR A 8 -7.96 10.47 3.77
C THR A 8 -8.00 10.26 2.26
N SER A 9 -9.02 10.83 1.61
CA SER A 9 -9.11 10.88 0.15
C SER A 9 -9.57 12.26 -0.29
N GLU A 10 -8.85 12.86 -1.24
CA GLU A 10 -9.12 14.20 -1.76
C GLU A 10 -9.26 14.16 -3.29
N PRO A 11 -10.25 14.86 -3.87
CA PRO A 11 -10.32 15.04 -5.32
C PRO A 11 -9.18 15.94 -5.80
N ARG A 12 -8.59 15.62 -6.96
CA ARG A 12 -7.55 16.44 -7.62
C ARG A 12 -8.00 16.98 -8.98
N GLY A 13 -9.28 16.83 -9.30
CA GLY A 13 -9.90 17.15 -10.57
C GLY A 13 -10.94 16.10 -10.95
N PRO A 14 -11.64 16.27 -12.09
CA PRO A 14 -12.65 15.32 -12.54
C PRO A 14 -12.09 13.90 -12.65
N GLY A 15 -12.66 12.96 -11.89
CA GLY A 15 -12.27 11.54 -11.92
C GLY A 15 -10.85 11.24 -11.45
N ARG A 16 -10.23 12.11 -10.64
CA ARG A 16 -8.88 11.90 -10.08
C ARG A 16 -8.86 12.11 -8.58
N TRP A 17 -8.17 11.22 -7.88
CA TRP A 17 -8.12 11.19 -6.42
C TRP A 17 -6.69 11.03 -5.91
N THR A 18 -6.43 11.62 -4.75
CA THR A 18 -5.28 11.28 -3.92
C THR A 18 -5.78 10.64 -2.64
N ILE A 19 -5.34 9.41 -2.38
CA ILE A 19 -5.57 8.67 -1.13
C ILE A 19 -4.29 8.74 -0.30
N ARG A 20 -4.44 8.95 1.00
CA ARG A 20 -3.32 8.96 1.96
C ARG A 20 -3.62 8.08 3.15
N PHE A 21 -2.59 7.41 3.63
CA PHE A 21 -2.59 6.73 4.93
C PHE A 21 -1.34 7.13 5.70
N GLU A 22 -1.47 7.22 7.01
CA GLU A 22 -0.33 7.30 7.92
C GLU A 22 -0.40 6.14 8.91
N MET A 23 0.66 5.32 8.95
CA MET A 23 0.78 4.18 9.85
C MET A 23 1.93 4.43 10.81
N HIS A 24 1.68 4.23 12.10
CA HIS A 24 2.69 4.33 13.16
C HIS A 24 3.03 2.91 13.60
N LEU A 25 4.15 2.38 13.10
CA LEU A 25 4.50 0.99 13.27
C LEU A 25 5.62 0.83 14.32
N PRO A 26 5.46 -0.07 15.33
CA PRO A 26 6.45 -0.29 16.39
C PRO A 26 7.60 -1.19 15.91
N TYR A 27 8.14 -0.89 14.73
CA TYR A 27 9.29 -1.56 14.15
C TYR A 27 10.33 -0.53 13.71
N GLY A 28 11.59 -0.82 13.99
CA GLY A 28 12.71 -0.01 13.53
C GLY A 28 12.80 0.02 12.00
N TYR A 29 13.36 1.10 11.47
CA TYR A 29 13.46 1.34 10.03
C TYR A 29 14.10 0.16 9.27
N GLU A 30 15.18 -0.41 9.79
CA GLU A 30 15.92 -1.52 9.18
C GLU A 30 15.07 -2.79 9.01
N ALA A 31 14.07 -3.00 9.87
CA ALA A 31 13.15 -4.13 9.74
C ALA A 31 12.06 -3.83 8.71
N LEU A 32 11.56 -2.59 8.68
CA LEU A 32 10.41 -2.22 7.87
C LEU A 32 10.77 -1.88 6.41
N TRP A 33 11.95 -1.30 6.17
CA TRP A 33 12.37 -0.92 4.84
C TRP A 33 12.42 -2.10 3.86
N PRO A 34 12.99 -3.28 4.20
CA PRO A 34 12.93 -4.45 3.33
C PRO A 34 11.50 -4.90 3.02
N ALA A 35 10.58 -4.83 3.99
CA ALA A 35 9.18 -5.21 3.81
C ALA A 35 8.48 -4.44 2.67
N LEU A 36 8.90 -3.20 2.42
CA LEU A 36 8.34 -2.31 1.41
C LEU A 36 9.15 -2.27 0.11
N THR A 37 10.37 -2.81 0.10
CA THR A 37 11.35 -2.54 -0.98
C THR A 37 12.07 -3.75 -1.54
N THR A 38 11.77 -4.95 -1.05
CA THR A 38 12.23 -6.22 -1.64
C THR A 38 11.07 -7.04 -2.17
N ALA A 39 11.34 -7.95 -3.11
CA ALA A 39 10.32 -8.83 -3.65
C ALA A 39 9.75 -9.76 -2.57
N GLU A 40 10.61 -10.28 -1.69
CA GLU A 40 10.22 -11.12 -0.56
C GLU A 40 9.37 -10.35 0.46
N GLY A 41 9.72 -9.09 0.73
CA GLY A 41 8.98 -8.21 1.62
C GLY A 41 7.58 -7.91 1.09
N LEU A 42 7.49 -7.48 -0.17
CA LEU A 42 6.21 -7.18 -0.82
C LEU A 42 5.31 -8.41 -0.93
N LEU A 43 5.87 -9.60 -1.17
CA LEU A 43 5.11 -10.85 -1.22
C LEU A 43 4.46 -11.18 0.14
N GLY A 44 5.02 -10.69 1.24
CA GLY A 44 4.48 -10.90 2.59
C GLY A 44 3.13 -10.25 2.83
N TRP A 45 2.78 -9.17 2.11
CA TRP A 45 1.59 -8.36 2.41
C TRP A 45 0.91 -7.67 1.22
N LEU A 46 1.63 -7.39 0.11
CA LEU A 46 1.12 -6.60 -1.02
C LEU A 46 0.87 -7.43 -2.28
N ALA A 47 1.92 -8.02 -2.85
CA ALA A 47 1.89 -8.75 -4.12
C ALA A 47 3.24 -9.43 -4.39
N ALA A 48 3.27 -10.41 -5.29
CA ALA A 48 4.54 -10.86 -5.86
C ALA A 48 5.13 -9.76 -6.75
N ALA A 49 6.34 -9.30 -6.45
CA ALA A 49 7.07 -8.38 -7.33
C ALA A 49 7.95 -9.17 -8.30
N ASP A 50 7.37 -9.59 -9.42
CA ASP A 50 8.07 -10.35 -10.46
C ASP A 50 9.22 -9.53 -11.08
N VAL A 51 9.08 -8.20 -11.11
CA VAL A 51 10.15 -7.25 -11.46
C VAL A 51 10.12 -6.07 -10.49
N LEU A 52 11.27 -5.71 -9.92
CA LEU A 52 11.45 -4.52 -9.09
C LEU A 52 12.87 -3.96 -9.26
N GLU A 53 13.07 -3.09 -10.24
CA GLU A 53 14.34 -2.41 -10.44
C GLU A 53 14.41 -1.16 -9.56
N ARG A 54 15.09 -1.27 -8.42
CA ARG A 54 15.19 -0.29 -7.32
C ARG A 54 16.00 0.98 -7.66
N ARG A 55 15.64 1.68 -8.73
CA ARG A 55 16.29 2.90 -9.22
C ARG A 55 15.31 3.73 -10.04
N LEU A 56 15.53 5.04 -10.14
CA LEU A 56 14.69 5.91 -11.00
C LEU A 56 14.62 5.36 -12.44
N GLY A 57 13.40 5.27 -12.97
CA GLY A 57 13.11 4.71 -14.30
C GLY A 57 13.25 3.19 -14.40
N GLY A 58 13.48 2.49 -13.28
CA GLY A 58 13.53 1.04 -13.25
C GLY A 58 12.14 0.43 -13.45
N ALA A 59 12.06 -0.74 -14.10
CA ALA A 59 10.81 -1.44 -14.32
C ALA A 59 10.20 -1.99 -13.01
N VAL A 60 8.86 -2.04 -12.96
CA VAL A 60 8.09 -2.67 -11.88
C VAL A 60 6.99 -3.55 -12.49
N THR A 61 6.88 -4.79 -12.04
CA THR A 61 5.77 -5.70 -12.36
C THR A 61 5.29 -6.37 -11.08
N LEU A 62 4.03 -6.14 -10.73
CA LEU A 62 3.38 -6.72 -9.56
C LEU A 62 2.31 -7.70 -10.01
N ARG A 63 2.23 -8.85 -9.33
CA ARG A 63 1.23 -9.88 -9.57
C ARG A 63 0.59 -10.30 -8.25
N TRP A 64 -0.73 -10.24 -8.18
CA TRP A 64 -1.50 -10.70 -7.02
C TRP A 64 -1.70 -12.22 -7.08
N PRO A 65 -1.14 -13.01 -6.15
CA PRO A 65 -1.20 -14.47 -6.23
C PRO A 65 -2.61 -15.07 -6.16
N ASN A 66 -3.53 -14.42 -5.45
CA ASN A 66 -4.92 -14.90 -5.28
C ASN A 66 -5.78 -14.73 -6.53
N THR A 67 -5.53 -13.70 -7.35
CA THR A 67 -6.32 -13.40 -8.56
C THR A 67 -5.57 -13.70 -9.87
N GLY A 68 -4.24 -13.75 -9.82
CA GLY A 68 -3.39 -13.81 -11.01
C GLY A 68 -3.25 -12.47 -11.74
N THR A 69 -3.94 -11.42 -11.29
CA THR A 69 -3.87 -10.08 -11.88
C THR A 69 -2.43 -9.57 -11.85
N THR A 70 -1.96 -9.08 -12.99
CA THR A 70 -0.60 -8.55 -13.17
C THR A 70 -0.68 -7.13 -13.70
N VAL A 71 0.06 -6.22 -13.07
CA VAL A 71 0.17 -4.81 -13.44
C VAL A 71 1.64 -4.44 -13.60
N SER A 72 1.93 -3.46 -14.44
CA SER A 72 3.31 -3.04 -14.71
C SER A 72 3.46 -1.54 -14.82
N GLY A 73 4.69 -1.08 -14.62
CA GLY A 73 5.09 0.31 -14.82
C GLY A 73 6.55 0.51 -14.45
N GLN A 74 6.82 1.60 -13.73
CA GLN A 74 8.19 2.05 -13.49
C GLN A 74 8.33 2.82 -12.18
N VAL A 75 9.53 2.77 -11.60
CA VAL A 75 9.94 3.55 -10.44
C VAL A 75 10.09 5.01 -10.82
N THR A 76 9.38 5.88 -10.10
CA THR A 76 9.38 7.34 -10.31
C THR A 76 10.16 8.10 -9.23
N ALA A 77 10.45 7.46 -8.10
CA ALA A 77 11.45 7.93 -7.13
C ALA A 77 11.97 6.74 -6.30
N TRP A 78 13.28 6.75 -6.02
CA TRP A 78 13.91 5.75 -5.15
C TRP A 78 14.99 6.42 -4.31
N ASP A 79 14.69 6.64 -3.04
CA ASP A 79 15.64 7.11 -2.03
C ASP A 79 15.81 5.97 -1.03
N THR A 80 17.00 5.37 -1.00
CA THR A 80 17.29 4.17 -0.23
C THR A 80 17.04 4.31 1.27
N GLU A 81 16.92 5.53 1.78
CA GLU A 81 16.71 5.79 3.21
C GLU A 81 15.28 6.22 3.53
N ARG A 82 14.45 6.57 2.53
CA ARG A 82 13.18 7.27 2.80
C ARG A 82 12.04 6.97 1.85
N VAL A 83 12.29 6.69 0.57
CA VAL A 83 11.24 6.72 -0.46
C VAL A 83 11.31 5.52 -1.39
N ALA A 84 10.19 4.82 -1.50
CA ALA A 84 9.89 3.93 -2.62
C ALA A 84 8.66 4.46 -3.35
N GLU A 85 8.82 4.86 -4.62
CA GLU A 85 7.72 5.36 -5.44
C GLU A 85 7.75 4.76 -6.84
N TYR A 86 6.60 4.28 -7.29
CA TYR A 86 6.42 3.73 -8.62
C TYR A 86 5.00 3.96 -9.13
N THR A 87 4.85 3.92 -10.45
CA THR A 87 3.55 3.82 -11.10
C THR A 87 3.32 2.39 -11.56
N VAL A 88 2.10 1.91 -11.44
CA VAL A 88 1.65 0.70 -12.12
C VAL A 88 0.33 0.97 -12.84
N SER A 89 0.08 0.24 -13.93
CA SER A 89 -1.20 0.24 -14.62
C SER A 89 -2.34 -0.07 -13.63
N GLU A 90 -3.54 0.46 -13.92
CA GLU A 90 -4.77 0.33 -13.12
C GLU A 90 -4.75 0.93 -11.68
N HIS A 91 -3.60 1.00 -11.01
CA HIS A 91 -3.48 1.51 -9.63
C HIS A 91 -2.77 2.87 -9.53
N GLY A 92 -2.26 3.40 -10.64
CA GLY A 92 -1.67 4.74 -10.68
C GLY A 92 -0.34 4.83 -9.94
N ARG A 93 -0.08 5.97 -9.31
CA ARG A 93 1.17 6.25 -8.58
C ARG A 93 1.02 5.80 -7.13
N ILE A 94 2.02 5.07 -6.65
CA ILE A 94 2.12 4.54 -5.29
C ILE A 94 3.41 5.09 -4.68
N ARG A 95 3.31 5.71 -3.51
CA ARG A 95 4.45 6.27 -2.77
C ARG A 95 4.42 5.83 -1.32
N PHE A 96 5.52 5.23 -0.87
CA PHE A 96 5.85 5.05 0.53
C PHE A 96 6.93 6.05 0.92
N HIS A 97 6.70 6.80 1.98
CA HIS A 97 7.70 7.62 2.63
C HIS A 97 7.84 7.18 4.09
N LEU A 98 9.04 6.74 4.47
CA LEU A 98 9.33 6.25 5.81
C LEU A 98 10.11 7.30 6.60
N GLU A 99 9.74 7.45 7.87
CA GLU A 99 10.43 8.32 8.81
C GLU A 99 10.64 7.56 10.12
N ALA A 100 11.90 7.30 10.48
CA ALA A 100 12.23 6.67 11.75
C ALA A 100 11.88 7.60 12.92
N VAL A 101 11.27 7.03 13.96
CA VAL A 101 10.93 7.73 15.21
C VAL A 101 11.65 7.00 16.34
N GLY A 102 12.83 7.51 16.72
CA GLY A 102 13.73 6.79 17.62
C GLY A 102 14.35 5.57 16.94
N THR A 103 14.66 4.53 17.72
CA THR A 103 15.31 3.30 17.21
C THR A 103 14.32 2.20 16.83
N ASP A 104 13.12 2.21 17.45
CA ASP A 104 12.24 1.03 17.48
C ASP A 104 10.89 1.27 16.79
N SER A 105 10.65 2.47 16.24
CA SER A 105 9.39 2.82 15.59
C SER A 105 9.63 3.55 14.27
N THR A 106 8.70 3.38 13.33
CA THR A 106 8.74 4.03 12.03
C THR A 106 7.34 4.52 11.64
N VAL A 107 7.25 5.75 11.15
CA VAL A 107 6.04 6.28 10.54
C VAL A 107 6.11 6.04 9.04
N VAL A 108 5.10 5.39 8.48
CA VAL A 108 4.93 5.22 7.04
C VAL A 108 3.84 6.16 6.56
N ARG A 109 4.20 7.13 5.73
CA ARG A 109 3.27 7.97 4.99
C ARG A 109 3.07 7.39 3.60
N PHE A 110 1.86 6.94 3.36
CA PHE A 110 1.45 6.39 2.09
C PHE A 110 0.67 7.41 1.28
N LEU A 111 0.92 7.43 -0.04
CA LEU A 111 0.15 8.20 -1.00
C LEU A 111 -0.14 7.35 -2.24
N ASN A 112 -1.41 7.35 -2.66
CA ASN A 112 -1.84 6.81 -3.93
C ASN A 112 -2.57 7.87 -4.76
N GLU A 113 -2.05 8.16 -5.95
CA GLU A 113 -2.70 9.03 -6.92
C GLU A 113 -3.22 8.20 -8.08
N ARG A 114 -4.53 8.25 -8.32
CA ARG A 114 -5.17 7.46 -9.37
C ARG A 114 -6.38 8.15 -9.98
N GLY A 115 -6.72 7.70 -11.18
CA GLY A 115 -8.02 7.97 -11.79
C GLY A 115 -9.09 7.01 -11.28
N GLY A 116 -10.35 7.43 -11.38
CA GLY A 116 -11.49 6.55 -11.14
C GLY A 116 -12.76 7.26 -10.70
N SER A 117 -13.85 6.51 -10.70
CA SER A 117 -15.15 6.87 -10.14
C SER A 117 -15.08 6.96 -8.61
N GLU A 118 -16.15 7.47 -7.99
CA GLU A 118 -16.26 7.47 -6.53
C GLU A 118 -16.36 6.05 -5.95
N GLU A 119 -16.99 5.10 -6.66
CA GLU A 119 -17.06 3.71 -6.22
C GLU A 119 -15.68 3.08 -6.21
N GLU A 120 -14.90 3.29 -7.28
CA GLU A 120 -13.52 2.82 -7.36
C GLU A 120 -12.64 3.45 -6.28
N ARG A 121 -12.90 4.71 -5.89
CA ARG A 121 -12.21 5.36 -4.75
C ARG A 121 -12.46 4.59 -3.44
N LEU A 122 -13.71 4.20 -3.16
CA LEU A 122 -14.05 3.42 -1.96
C LEU A 122 -13.41 2.03 -2.00
N ASP A 123 -13.41 1.37 -3.16
CA ASP A 123 -12.75 0.06 -3.35
C ASP A 123 -11.26 0.14 -3.02
N CYS A 124 -10.61 1.23 -3.44
CA CYS A 124 -9.19 1.44 -3.24
C CYS A 124 -8.83 1.84 -1.80
N LEU A 125 -9.66 2.65 -1.13
CA LEU A 125 -9.51 2.91 0.31
C LEU A 125 -9.56 1.60 1.10
N ALA A 126 -10.56 0.75 0.82
CA ALA A 126 -10.69 -0.55 1.47
C ALA A 126 -9.52 -1.49 1.15
N GLY A 127 -9.10 -1.56 -0.12
CA GLY A 127 -8.00 -2.42 -0.55
C GLY A 127 -6.66 -2.05 0.09
N TRP A 128 -6.31 -0.76 0.14
CA TRP A 128 -5.08 -0.33 0.82
C TRP A 128 -5.14 -0.57 2.32
N HIS A 129 -6.28 -0.35 2.96
CA HIS A 129 -6.44 -0.64 4.38
C HIS A 129 -6.25 -2.14 4.67
N ASP A 130 -6.89 -3.04 3.92
CA ASP A 130 -6.69 -4.49 4.06
C ASP A 130 -5.21 -4.88 3.88
N HIS A 131 -4.53 -4.32 2.87
CA HIS A 131 -3.09 -4.52 2.68
C HIS A 131 -2.26 -4.02 3.88
N PHE A 132 -2.61 -2.89 4.50
CA PHE A 132 -1.87 -2.39 5.66
C PHE A 132 -2.09 -3.22 6.93
N GLU A 133 -3.29 -3.77 7.14
CA GLU A 133 -3.51 -4.77 8.20
C GLU A 133 -2.66 -6.03 7.97
N ARG A 134 -2.44 -6.41 6.71
CA ARG A 134 -1.54 -7.52 6.35
C ARG A 134 -0.07 -7.18 6.52
N LEU A 135 0.33 -5.94 6.25
CA LEU A 135 1.68 -5.47 6.53
C LEU A 135 1.96 -5.60 8.03
N GLU A 136 1.03 -5.17 8.89
CA GLU A 136 1.16 -5.34 10.33
C GLU A 136 1.26 -6.81 10.75
N SER A 137 0.41 -7.67 10.18
CA SER A 137 0.45 -9.12 10.43
C SER A 137 1.78 -9.75 10.01
N PHE A 138 2.28 -9.38 8.83
CA PHE A 138 3.57 -9.81 8.30
C PHE A 138 4.73 -9.38 9.21
N MET A 139 4.73 -8.12 9.66
CA MET A 139 5.74 -7.62 10.60
C MET A 139 5.66 -8.30 11.97
N ALA A 140 4.49 -8.82 12.36
CA ALA A 140 4.31 -9.66 13.54
C ALA A 140 4.71 -11.13 13.32
N GLY A 141 5.27 -11.49 12.17
CA GLY A 141 5.73 -12.84 11.83
C GLY A 141 4.67 -13.74 11.18
N HIS A 142 3.55 -13.17 10.74
CA HIS A 142 2.43 -13.89 10.12
C HIS A 142 2.28 -13.42 8.66
N PRO A 143 3.08 -13.96 7.70
CA PRO A 143 2.95 -13.58 6.30
C PRO A 143 1.57 -13.93 5.74
N THR A 144 1.17 -13.20 4.70
CA THR A 144 -0.14 -13.38 4.05
C THR A 144 -0.27 -14.81 3.50
N ASP A 145 -1.30 -15.52 3.98
CA ASP A 145 -1.80 -16.71 3.30
C ASP A 145 -2.70 -16.29 2.13
N TRP A 146 -2.09 -16.26 0.95
CA TRP A 146 -2.75 -15.86 -0.30
C TRP A 146 -3.88 -16.81 -0.71
N ALA A 147 -3.82 -18.09 -0.33
CA ALA A 147 -4.85 -19.07 -0.68
C ALA A 147 -6.08 -18.95 0.22
N ALA A 148 -5.89 -18.50 1.47
CA ALA A 148 -6.96 -18.23 2.42
C ALA A 148 -7.52 -16.80 2.32
N TRP A 149 -6.98 -15.95 1.44
CA TRP A 149 -7.47 -14.58 1.25
C TRP A 149 -8.90 -14.60 0.71
N THR A 150 -9.82 -13.96 1.44
CA THR A 150 -11.19 -13.65 0.95
C THR A 150 -11.48 -12.15 0.95
N ASP A 151 -12.49 -11.73 0.20
CA ASP A 151 -12.90 -10.31 0.11
C ASP A 151 -13.73 -9.83 1.30
N ALA A 152 -13.94 -10.67 2.32
CA ALA A 152 -14.80 -10.35 3.46
C ALA A 152 -14.30 -9.11 4.22
N ARG A 153 -12.99 -9.07 4.53
CA ARG A 153 -12.39 -7.93 5.25
C ARG A 153 -12.43 -6.65 4.42
N TRP A 154 -12.12 -6.75 3.12
CA TRP A 154 -12.28 -5.66 2.18
C TRP A 154 -13.71 -5.12 2.14
N ALA A 155 -14.73 -5.99 2.10
CA ALA A 155 -16.13 -5.57 2.03
C ALA A 155 -16.59 -4.81 3.29
N GLU A 156 -16.15 -5.27 4.48
CA GLU A 156 -16.38 -4.56 5.75
C GLU A 156 -15.75 -3.16 5.75
N LEU A 157 -14.48 -3.06 5.34
CA LEU A 157 -13.74 -1.79 5.27
C LEU A 157 -14.39 -0.83 4.28
N ARG A 158 -14.81 -1.34 3.12
CA ARG A 158 -15.50 -0.56 2.09
C ARG A 158 -16.82 0.01 2.62
N ALA A 159 -17.61 -0.81 3.31
CA ALA A 159 -18.85 -0.36 3.93
C ALA A 159 -18.60 0.71 5.00
N SER A 160 -17.54 0.55 5.81
CA SER A 160 -17.11 1.55 6.79
C SER A 160 -16.77 2.89 6.13
N TYR A 161 -15.92 2.91 5.10
CA TYR A 161 -15.57 4.14 4.38
C TYR A 161 -16.77 4.82 3.68
N ALA A 162 -17.71 4.02 3.17
CA ALA A 162 -18.94 4.55 2.58
C ALA A 162 -19.83 5.26 3.62
N SER A 163 -19.76 4.86 4.90
CA SER A 163 -20.53 5.50 5.98
C SER A 163 -19.90 6.83 6.43
N PHE A 164 -18.57 6.91 6.50
CA PHE A 164 -17.85 8.15 6.85
C PHE A 164 -17.95 9.24 5.78
N SER A 165 -18.05 8.86 4.50
CA SER A 165 -18.19 9.81 3.40
C SER A 165 -19.56 10.51 3.34
N ARG A 166 -20.51 10.15 4.21
CA ARG A 166 -21.90 10.66 4.22
C ARG A 166 -22.21 11.62 5.38
N THR A 167 -21.19 12.08 6.11
CA THR A 167 -21.32 13.09 7.18
C THR A 167 -20.55 14.34 6.78
#